data_AF-A0A348TW04-F1
#
_entry.id   AF-A0A348TW04-F1
#
_cell.length_a   1.000
_cell.length_b   1.000
_cell.length_c   1.000
_cell.angle_alpha   90.00
_cell.angle_beta   90.00
_cell.angle_gamma   90.00
#
_symmetry.space_group_name_H-M   'P 1'
#
loop_
_entity.id
_entity.type
_entity.pdbx_description
1 polymer ?
#
loop_
_entity_poly.entity_id
_entity_poly.type
_entity_poly.pdbx_seq_one_letter_code
_entity_poly.pdbx_strand_id
1 'polypeptide(L)'
;MDNLRINNADILFSDVAKTTNRLIVSKLCFLHAFQEIIRALPEPLLKDNAQVQIIFEFKQNGFNLSLLRSHSVYFFETYGATARQVLNALEQYRLSLNLIEDDFFETCYEEVACYLEELEATYHRITDYKAHFDGTLLHLCN
;
A
#
# COMPACT_ATOMS: atom_id res chain seq x y z
N MET A 1 11.27 -36.55 -7.81
CA MET A 1 10.64 -35.28 -8.25
C MET A 1 10.43 -34.45 -7.00
N ASP A 2 11.48 -33.75 -6.58
CA ASP A 2 11.50 -32.87 -5.40
C ASP A 2 11.17 -31.44 -5.81
N ASN A 3 9.94 -31.19 -6.21
CA ASN A 3 9.51 -29.86 -6.63
C ASN A 3 8.71 -29.19 -5.51
N LEU A 4 9.37 -28.21 -4.90
CA LEU A 4 8.80 -26.99 -4.35
C LEU A 4 7.76 -27.16 -3.24
N ARG A 5 8.22 -27.63 -2.07
CA ARG A 5 7.75 -26.99 -0.82
C ARG A 5 8.45 -25.63 -0.72
N ILE A 6 8.01 -24.65 -1.50
CA ILE A 6 8.22 -23.26 -1.08
C ILE A 6 7.44 -23.17 0.23
N ASN A 7 8.16 -22.99 1.33
CA ASN A 7 7.56 -22.75 2.63
C ASN A 7 6.71 -21.49 2.47
N ASN A 8 5.38 -21.64 2.33
CA ASN A 8 4.48 -20.49 2.20
C ASN A 8 4.59 -19.52 3.39
N ALA A 9 5.12 -20.00 4.53
CA ALA A 9 5.51 -19.18 5.68
C ALA A 9 6.66 -18.19 5.38
N ASP A 10 7.62 -18.55 4.51
CA ASP A 10 8.78 -17.71 4.18
C ASP A 10 8.40 -16.48 3.34
N ILE A 11 7.28 -16.56 2.59
CA ILE A 11 6.82 -15.49 1.71
C ILE A 11 6.43 -14.26 2.52
N LEU A 12 5.68 -14.43 3.62
CA LEU A 12 5.29 -13.29 4.46
C LEU A 12 6.50 -12.67 5.17
N PHE A 13 7.50 -13.46 5.59
CA PHE A 13 8.73 -12.90 6.18
C PHE A 13 9.53 -12.08 5.17
N SER A 14 9.65 -12.57 3.92
CA SER A 14 10.28 -11.84 2.83
C SER A 14 9.53 -10.54 2.52
N ASP A 15 8.20 -10.59 2.45
CA ASP A 15 7.37 -9.41 2.17
C ASP A 15 7.47 -8.36 3.29
N VAL A 16 7.44 -8.78 4.57
CA VAL A 16 7.66 -7.89 5.72
C VAL A 16 9.04 -7.23 5.67
N ALA A 17 10.10 -7.99 5.36
CA ALA A 17 11.46 -7.46 5.26
C ALA A 17 11.59 -6.45 4.11
N LYS A 18 11.05 -6.79 2.93
CA LYS A 18 11.05 -5.92 1.76
C LYS A 18 10.30 -4.62 2.05
N THR A 19 9.09 -4.72 2.62
CA THR A 19 8.25 -3.58 3.00
C THR A 19 8.98 -2.71 4.02
N THR A 20 9.57 -3.32 5.06
CA THR A 20 10.34 -2.61 6.09
C THR A 20 11.49 -1.80 5.50
N ASN A 21 12.22 -2.35 4.52
CA ASN A 21 13.37 -1.69 3.92
C ASN A 21 12.98 -0.46 3.09
N ARG A 22 11.81 -0.47 2.44
CA ARG A 22 11.31 0.65 1.63
C ARG A 22 10.54 1.69 2.44
N LEU A 23 9.92 1.27 3.54
CA LEU A 23 8.92 2.05 4.28
C LEU A 23 9.34 3.49 4.62
N ILE A 24 10.60 3.72 5.01
CA ILE A 24 11.08 5.08 5.33
C ILE A 24 11.13 5.96 4.07
N VAL A 25 11.72 5.44 3.00
CA VAL A 25 11.87 6.18 1.73
C VAL A 25 10.49 6.43 1.13
N SER A 26 9.65 5.40 1.03
CA SER A 26 8.30 5.53 0.49
C SER A 26 7.45 6.48 1.35
N LYS A 27 7.63 6.52 2.68
CA LYS A 27 6.95 7.51 3.53
C LYS A 27 7.37 8.94 3.20
N LEU A 28 8.67 9.20 3.02
CA LEU A 28 9.16 10.54 2.70
C LEU A 28 8.64 11.00 1.33
N CYS A 29 8.74 10.13 0.31
CA CYS A 29 8.19 10.39 -1.01
C CYS A 29 6.68 10.62 -0.98
N PHE A 30 5.93 9.82 -0.21
CA PHE A 30 4.48 10.00 -0.02
C PHE A 30 4.14 11.35 0.60
N LEU A 31 4.85 11.74 1.66
CA LEU A 31 4.61 13.01 2.33
C LEU A 31 4.90 14.20 1.41
N HIS A 32 5.94 14.09 0.58
CA HIS A 32 6.26 15.10 -0.41
C HIS A 32 5.18 15.18 -1.51
N ALA A 33 4.85 14.06 -2.15
CA ALA A 33 3.82 14.02 -3.18
C ALA A 33 2.47 14.52 -2.65
N PHE A 34 2.08 14.12 -1.44
CA PHE A 34 0.88 14.62 -0.80
C PHE A 34 0.94 16.12 -0.56
N GLN A 35 2.07 16.65 -0.12
CA GLN A 35 2.23 18.10 0.11
C GLN A 35 2.09 18.91 -1.18
N GLU A 36 2.65 18.45 -2.30
CA GLU A 36 2.50 19.12 -3.59
C GLU A 36 1.04 19.10 -4.08
N ILE A 37 0.34 17.98 -3.89
CA ILE A 37 -1.10 17.90 -4.17
C ILE A 37 -1.89 18.90 -3.32
N ILE A 38 -1.66 18.95 -2.01
CA ILE A 38 -2.38 19.87 -1.11
C ILE A 38 -2.08 21.34 -1.45
N ARG A 39 -0.86 21.67 -1.87
CA ARG A 39 -0.47 23.03 -2.28
C ARG A 39 -1.17 23.48 -3.57
N ALA A 40 -1.33 22.55 -4.51
CA ALA A 40 -1.95 22.83 -5.81
C ALA A 40 -3.49 22.81 -5.76
N LEU A 41 -4.10 22.23 -4.71
CA LEU A 41 -5.55 22.19 -4.54
C LEU A 41 -6.10 23.47 -3.90
N PRO A 42 -7.22 24.02 -4.42
CA PRO A 42 -7.92 25.14 -3.77
C PRO A 42 -8.60 24.69 -2.47
N GLU A 43 -8.63 25.56 -1.45
CA GLU A 43 -9.16 25.28 -0.11
C GLU A 43 -10.52 24.56 -0.04
N PRO A 44 -11.53 24.87 -0.88
CA PRO A 44 -12.82 24.17 -0.85
C PRO A 44 -12.71 22.67 -1.13
N LEU A 45 -11.74 22.26 -1.95
CA LEU A 45 -11.52 20.84 -2.28
C LEU A 45 -10.75 20.10 -1.19
N LEU A 46 -10.16 20.78 -0.21
CA LEU A 46 -9.42 20.14 0.88
C LEU A 46 -10.34 19.56 1.95
N LYS A 47 -11.53 20.13 2.15
CA LYS A 47 -12.44 19.73 3.24
C LYS A 47 -13.40 18.61 2.86
N ASP A 48 -13.93 18.63 1.63
CA ASP A 48 -15.03 17.75 1.22
C ASP A 48 -14.67 16.78 0.08
N ASN A 49 -13.38 16.52 -0.15
CA ASN A 49 -12.96 15.60 -1.21
C ASN A 49 -12.59 14.21 -0.67
N ALA A 50 -13.37 13.20 -1.07
CA ALA A 50 -13.18 11.80 -0.68
C ALA A 50 -11.78 11.26 -1.01
N GLN A 51 -11.16 11.71 -2.11
CA GLN A 51 -9.84 11.25 -2.52
C GLN A 51 -8.74 11.81 -1.62
N VAL A 52 -8.84 13.10 -1.26
CA VAL A 52 -7.94 13.71 -0.26
C VAL A 52 -8.06 12.97 1.07
N GLN A 53 -9.28 12.63 1.49
CA GLN A 53 -9.51 11.90 2.74
C GLN A 53 -8.89 10.50 2.73
N ILE A 54 -9.05 9.74 1.65
CA ILE A 54 -8.42 8.41 1.51
C ILE A 54 -6.89 8.51 1.64
N ILE A 55 -6.27 9.48 0.96
CA ILE A 55 -4.82 9.70 1.05
C ILE A 55 -4.42 10.12 2.48
N PHE A 56 -5.21 10.99 3.12
CA PHE A 56 -4.96 11.47 4.47
C PHE A 56 -5.09 10.37 5.53
N GLU A 57 -6.12 9.53 5.44
CA GLU A 57 -6.31 8.38 6.34
C GLU A 57 -5.15 7.38 6.20
N PHE A 58 -4.75 7.08 4.97
CA PHE A 58 -3.60 6.23 4.71
C PHE A 58 -2.31 6.80 5.32
N LYS A 59 -2.06 8.11 5.17
CA LYS A 59 -0.89 8.80 5.74
C LYS A 59 -0.68 8.52 7.22
N GLN A 60 -1.75 8.36 8.00
CA GLN A 60 -1.67 8.20 9.46
C GLN A 60 -0.98 6.90 9.86
N ASN A 61 -1.27 5.79 9.16
CA ASN A 61 -0.84 4.46 9.60
C ASN A 61 -0.30 3.54 8.49
N GLY A 62 -0.45 3.88 7.21
CA GLY A 62 0.05 3.11 6.07
C GLY A 62 1.59 2.99 6.01
N PHE A 63 2.30 3.71 6.89
CA PHE A 63 3.75 3.64 7.08
C PHE A 63 4.12 3.37 8.55
N ASN A 64 3.26 2.68 9.30
CA ASN A 64 3.50 2.37 10.71
C ASN A 64 4.41 1.13 10.85
N LEU A 65 5.71 1.36 11.01
CA LEU A 65 6.72 0.29 11.16
C LEU A 65 6.46 -0.61 12.38
N SER A 66 6.03 -0.04 13.51
CA SER A 66 5.74 -0.80 14.72
C SER A 66 4.57 -1.76 14.51
N LEU A 67 3.53 -1.30 13.81
CA LEU A 67 2.38 -2.13 13.46
C LEU A 67 2.76 -3.22 12.47
N LEU A 68 3.52 -2.90 11.42
CA LEU A 68 4.03 -3.89 10.47
C LEU A 68 4.84 -5.00 11.16
N ARG A 69 5.68 -4.65 12.13
CA ARG A 69 6.53 -5.62 12.84
C ARG A 69 5.77 -6.47 13.87
N SER A 70 4.77 -5.90 14.52
CA SER A 70 4.04 -6.59 15.61
C SER A 70 2.81 -7.34 15.12
N HIS A 71 2.17 -6.86 14.05
CA HIS A 71 0.90 -7.39 13.53
C HIS A 71 0.88 -7.31 11.99
N SER A 72 1.86 -7.94 11.32
CA SER A 72 2.07 -7.84 9.86
C SER A 72 0.85 -8.22 9.03
N VAL A 73 0.17 -9.33 9.36
CA VAL A 73 -1.04 -9.76 8.63
C VAL A 73 -2.13 -8.69 8.70
N TYR A 74 -2.43 -8.20 9.91
CA TYR A 74 -3.41 -7.11 10.09
C TYR A 74 -3.00 -5.85 9.32
N PHE A 75 -1.71 -5.49 9.35
CA PHE A 75 -1.19 -4.36 8.60
C PHE A 75 -1.47 -4.50 7.10
N PHE A 76 -1.13 -5.64 6.48
CA PHE A 76 -1.37 -5.85 5.05
C PHE A 76 -2.86 -5.96 4.72
N GLU A 77 -3.67 -6.60 5.56
CA GLU A 77 -5.12 -6.65 5.34
C GLU A 77 -5.79 -5.29 5.42
N THR A 78 -5.27 -4.38 6.25
CA THR A 78 -5.83 -3.02 6.38
C THR A 78 -5.32 -2.10 5.28
N TYR A 79 -3.99 -2.02 5.12
CA TYR A 79 -3.35 -1.01 4.26
C TYR A 79 -3.05 -1.53 2.85
N GLY A 80 -2.87 -2.84 2.68
CA GLY A 80 -2.78 -3.43 1.34
C GLY A 80 -4.14 -3.45 0.63
N ALA A 81 -5.24 -3.68 1.36
CA ALA A 81 -6.59 -3.59 0.78
C ALA A 81 -6.97 -2.17 0.29
N THR A 82 -6.40 -1.14 0.91
CA THR A 82 -6.65 0.27 0.55
C THR A 82 -5.61 0.86 -0.41
N ALA A 83 -4.47 0.18 -0.61
CA ALA A 83 -3.33 0.70 -1.37
C ALA A 83 -3.69 1.11 -2.80
N ARG A 84 -4.51 0.32 -3.50
CA ARG A 84 -5.00 0.65 -4.85
C ARG A 84 -5.84 1.92 -4.90
N GLN A 85 -6.70 2.13 -3.90
CA GLN A 85 -7.55 3.32 -3.83
C GLN A 85 -6.70 4.58 -3.64
N VAL A 86 -5.67 4.48 -2.79
CA VAL A 86 -4.70 5.56 -2.57
C VAL A 86 -3.89 5.84 -3.85
N LEU A 87 -3.42 4.80 -4.53
CA LEU A 87 -2.66 4.95 -5.78
C LEU A 87 -3.50 5.63 -6.87
N ASN A 88 -4.74 5.19 -7.07
CA ASN A 88 -5.66 5.80 -8.03
C ASN A 88 -5.93 7.27 -7.70
N ALA A 89 -6.08 7.60 -6.41
CA ALA A 89 -6.27 8.98 -5.97
C ALA A 89 -5.03 9.86 -6.27
N LEU A 90 -3.82 9.34 -5.99
CA LEU A 90 -2.57 10.02 -6.31
C LEU A 90 -2.41 10.22 -7.82
N GLU A 91 -2.69 9.19 -8.62
CA GLU A 91 -2.61 9.26 -10.08
C GLU A 91 -3.59 10.28 -10.67
N GLN A 92 -4.82 10.33 -10.14
CA GLN A 92 -5.79 11.35 -10.56
C GLN A 92 -5.27 12.77 -10.28
N TYR A 93 -4.66 13.02 -9.12
CA TYR A 93 -4.11 14.34 -8.82
C TYR A 93 -2.85 14.65 -9.63
N ARG A 94 -1.98 13.66 -9.83
CA ARG A 94 -0.82 13.77 -10.72
C ARG A 94 -1.21 14.30 -12.10
N LEU A 95 -2.27 13.74 -12.69
CA LEU A 95 -2.76 14.15 -14.01
C LEU A 95 -3.54 15.47 -13.97
N SER A 96 -4.50 15.60 -13.05
CA SER A 96 -5.41 16.77 -13.02
C SER A 96 -4.74 18.07 -12.60
N LEU A 97 -3.64 18.01 -11.85
CA LEU A 97 -2.86 19.16 -11.40
C LEU A 97 -1.61 19.37 -12.26
N ASN A 98 -1.45 18.59 -13.34
CA ASN A 98 -0.29 18.62 -14.25
C ASN A 98 1.06 18.46 -13.52
N LEU A 99 1.10 17.63 -12.47
CA LEU A 99 2.33 17.40 -11.68
C LEU A 99 3.32 16.48 -12.40
N ILE A 100 2.91 15.88 -13.53
CA ILE A 100 3.77 15.09 -14.42
C ILE A 100 4.98 15.87 -14.96
N GLU A 101 4.92 17.20 -14.98
CA GLU A 101 6.03 18.06 -15.43
C GLU A 101 7.07 18.33 -14.33
N ASP A 102 6.81 17.91 -13.08
CA ASP A 102 7.75 18.04 -11.97
C ASP A 102 8.54 16.73 -11.78
N ASP A 103 9.80 16.74 -12.23
CA ASP A 103 10.70 15.58 -12.14
C ASP A 103 10.86 15.02 -10.72
N PHE A 104 10.84 15.90 -9.70
CA PHE A 104 11.01 15.48 -8.31
C PHE A 104 9.72 14.87 -7.76
N PHE A 105 8.56 15.45 -8.13
CA PHE A 105 7.26 14.84 -7.85
C PHE A 105 7.16 13.45 -8.49
N GLU A 106 7.53 13.32 -9.76
CA GLU A 106 7.47 12.04 -10.49
C GLU A 106 8.35 10.97 -9.84
N THR A 107 9.59 11.33 -9.47
CA THR A 107 10.47 10.42 -8.72
C THR A 107 9.81 9.95 -7.41
N CYS A 108 9.16 10.87 -6.68
CA CYS A 108 8.46 10.52 -5.46
C CYS A 108 7.21 9.66 -5.72
N TYR A 109 6.46 9.97 -6.78
CA TYR A 109 5.28 9.23 -7.19
C TYR A 109 5.64 7.79 -7.57
N GLU A 110 6.71 7.56 -8.35
CA GLU A 110 7.15 6.22 -8.75
C GLU A 110 7.51 5.34 -7.55
N GLU A 111 8.24 5.88 -6.57
CA GLU A 111 8.58 5.14 -5.35
C GLU A 111 7.33 4.80 -4.53
N VAL A 112 6.39 5.74 -4.43
CA VAL A 112 5.11 5.52 -3.73
C VAL A 112 4.24 4.50 -4.46
N ALA A 113 4.17 4.57 -5.79
CA ALA A 113 3.43 3.62 -6.60
C ALA A 113 3.97 2.20 -6.40
N CYS A 114 5.30 2.03 -6.50
CA CYS A 114 5.94 0.75 -6.21
C CYS A 114 5.60 0.22 -4.82
N TYR A 115 5.62 1.09 -3.80
CA TYR A 115 5.28 0.69 -2.44
C TYR A 115 3.82 0.24 -2.31
N LEU A 116 2.88 1.01 -2.86
CA LEU A 116 1.45 0.69 -2.80
C LEU A 116 1.10 -0.59 -3.57
N GLU A 117 1.70 -0.80 -4.74
CA GLU A 117 1.56 -2.03 -5.52
C GLU A 117 2.09 -3.26 -4.75
N GLU A 118 3.21 -3.11 -4.03
CA GLU A 118 3.74 -4.18 -3.18
C GLU A 118 2.80 -4.51 -2.02
N LEU A 119 2.19 -3.51 -1.39
CA LEU A 119 1.21 -3.73 -0.33
C LEU A 119 -0.03 -4.45 -0.85
N GLU A 120 -0.59 -4.01 -1.99
CA GLU A 120 -1.76 -4.63 -2.63
C GLU A 120 -1.46 -6.09 -3.03
N ALA A 121 -0.31 -6.33 -3.67
CA ALA A 121 0.08 -7.67 -4.07
C ALA A 121 0.24 -8.61 -2.85
N THR A 122 0.79 -8.11 -1.75
CA THR A 122 0.92 -8.87 -0.50
C THR A 122 -0.45 -9.16 0.12
N TYR A 123 -1.35 -8.18 0.11
CA TYR A 123 -2.73 -8.37 0.55
C TYR A 123 -3.43 -9.50 -0.22
N HIS A 124 -3.39 -9.48 -1.56
CA HIS A 124 -4.01 -10.53 -2.36
C HIS A 124 -3.44 -11.91 -2.06
N ARG A 125 -2.10 -12.03 -1.91
CA ARG A 125 -1.49 -13.30 -1.48
C ARG A 125 -2.06 -13.78 -0.14
N ILE A 126 -2.16 -12.91 0.86
CA ILE A 126 -2.73 -13.26 2.17
C ILE A 126 -4.18 -13.72 2.04
N THR A 127 -5.00 -12.99 1.28
CA THR A 127 -6.42 -13.34 1.05
C THR A 127 -6.56 -14.69 0.35
N ASP A 128 -5.76 -14.95 -0.68
CA ASP A 128 -5.76 -16.22 -1.40
C ASP A 128 -5.36 -17.39 -0.50
N TYR A 129 -4.33 -17.19 0.35
CA TYR A 129 -3.94 -18.20 1.33
C TYR A 129 -5.07 -18.51 2.32
N LYS A 130 -5.72 -17.48 2.88
CA LYS A 130 -6.84 -17.67 3.81
C LYS A 130 -7.99 -18.43 3.15
N ALA A 131 -8.38 -18.05 1.93
CA ALA A 131 -9.44 -18.73 1.19
C ALA A 131 -9.11 -20.21 0.91
N HIS A 132 -7.85 -20.52 0.59
CA HIS A 132 -7.40 -21.90 0.39
C HIS A 132 -7.46 -22.73 1.68
N PHE A 133 -7.03 -22.16 2.82
CA PHE A 133 -7.10 -22.84 4.12
C PHE A 133 -8.54 -23.08 4.56
N ASP A 134 -9.42 -22.08 4.44
CA ASP A 134 -10.83 -22.19 4.82
C ASP A 134 -11.55 -23.26 3.99
N GLY A 135 -11.31 -23.32 2.68
CA GLY A 135 -11.83 -24.38 1.82
C GLY A 135 -11.33 -25.77 2.21
N THR A 136 -10.05 -25.89 2.53
CA THR A 136 -9.44 -27.18 2.93
C THR A 136 -9.98 -27.67 4.27
N LEU A 137 -10.19 -26.77 5.24
CA LEU A 137 -10.81 -27.11 6.53
C LEU A 137 -12.27 -27.56 6.34
N LEU A 138 -13.02 -26.92 5.45
CA LEU A 138 -14.39 -27.34 5.13
C LEU A 138 -14.43 -28.77 4.58
N HIS A 139 -13.42 -29.18 3.79
CA HIS A 139 -13.30 -30.55 3.27
C HIS A 139 -12.85 -31.58 4.31
N LEU A 140 -12.23 -31.15 5.42
CA LEU A 140 -11.81 -32.02 6.52
C LEU A 140 -12.88 -32.16 7.62
N CYS A 141 -13.83 -31.20 7.68
CA CYS A 141 -14.95 -31.21 8.61
C CYS A 141 -16.23 -31.86 8.04
N ASN A 142 -16.21 -32.30 6.77
CA ASN A 142 -17.25 -33.10 6.11
C ASN A 142 -16.76 -34.54 5.88
#